data_AF-A0A8S2TMK2-F1
#
_entry.id   AF-A0A8S2TMK2-F1
#
_cell.length_a   1.000
_cell.length_b   1.000
_cell.length_c   1.000
_cell.angle_alpha   90.00
_cell.angle_beta   90.00
_cell.angle_gamma   90.00
#
_symmetry.space_group_name_H-M   'P 1'
#
loop_
_entity.id
_entity.type
_entity.pdbx_description
1 polymer ?
#
loop_
_entity_poly.entity_id
_entity_poly.type
_entity_poly.pdbx_seq_one_letter_code
_entity_poly.pdbx_strand_id
1 'polypeptide(L)'
;MPKRGSTTSGTVAPVPRKKQKNVEPTYSQNTEEQDENTPLNHSNYFSQLSQLSKQSPDLHKNAGTILRVSVKNFMCHTFLEFDFNENLNMVIGNNGSGKSAVMNAITLTLGGRATSTSRCSNIGRFIQHGKSFAEISVVLCNQGLEAIDIERFGRSITITRKVTVKGSSHYQVKNEYGKIVSERKDTIDTIVAHFNIQVDNPMCMLNQDIAKNFLNTKSTKEKYNFFLKATQLQKMVADLEENTVEIRIAKGLLIDHVKKRKEIQAQKEELDAKLKFAESVRNAKSNADNLQGHLEWAEVINHEKTLAETEKKLAEDQYAVQEYTNKRDALIDDMKNEKSKRDELLRKAQEVANNAIEAKRIHDDLERQMKLFNKEKRDLLHEVNKLEKELQLQTELKKKLQKKIEEMRRKATGNNDYEKACQRINELHILINEQRQILSMKENEQGNFRQLYDDERQTLFNDQSTLKQHEDTLRRKRGGIQQLKAAKQDRVTIYGRYTLAILKEIDRNAHRFKQIPIGPVGKHIRLVDRKWAIAVEQAIGNSMQGYLCSCRDDERVLLEILSRCVPAQEMDYRPNVTVMKYQSKVYQNLRLPPSSFTTILSMLQIDNPTVTCFLIDHARIEQRVLMDNYETARRIM
;
A
#
# COMPACT_ATOMS: atom_id res chain seq x y z
N MET A 1 28.99 -61.22 -16.04
CA MET A 1 29.58 -60.70 -17.30
C MET A 1 29.05 -59.27 -17.55
N PRO A 2 29.85 -58.39 -18.18
CA PRO A 2 30.09 -56.99 -17.79
C PRO A 2 29.30 -55.95 -18.64
N LYS A 3 29.20 -54.66 -18.29
CA LYS A 3 30.26 -53.62 -18.29
C LYS A 3 29.85 -52.32 -17.55
N ARG A 4 30.81 -51.81 -16.75
CA ARG A 4 31.30 -50.41 -16.51
C ARG A 4 30.32 -49.24 -16.79
N GLY A 5 30.18 -48.20 -15.96
CA GLY A 5 30.93 -47.79 -14.76
C GLY A 5 30.53 -46.38 -14.27
N SER A 6 30.80 -46.15 -12.97
CA SER A 6 31.03 -44.86 -12.26
C SER A 6 30.10 -43.65 -12.47
N THR A 7 29.33 -43.30 -11.43
CA THR A 7 29.49 -42.08 -10.59
C THR A 7 28.25 -41.90 -9.70
N THR A 8 28.44 -41.89 -8.38
CA THR A 8 27.42 -41.53 -7.40
C THR A 8 27.81 -40.27 -6.66
N SER A 9 26.80 -39.42 -6.56
CA SER A 9 26.68 -38.10 -5.95
C SER A 9 26.87 -38.10 -4.43
N GLY A 10 27.31 -36.95 -3.92
CA GLY A 10 27.29 -36.61 -2.50
C GLY A 10 27.31 -35.10 -2.34
N THR A 11 26.13 -34.50 -2.42
CA THR A 11 25.80 -33.08 -2.24
C THR A 11 25.93 -32.67 -0.77
N VAL A 12 26.61 -31.56 -0.46
CA VAL A 12 26.43 -30.83 0.82
C VAL A 12 26.42 -29.33 0.57
N ALA A 13 25.43 -28.68 1.18
CA ALA A 13 25.00 -27.30 1.05
C ALA A 13 25.89 -26.26 1.78
N PRO A 14 25.73 -24.94 1.49
CA PRO A 14 26.63 -23.87 1.94
C PRO A 14 26.04 -22.97 3.04
N VAL A 15 26.78 -22.70 4.12
CA VAL A 15 26.49 -21.64 5.14
C VAL A 15 27.80 -21.29 5.90
N PRO A 16 28.02 -20.09 6.48
CA PRO A 16 28.00 -18.74 5.92
C PRO A 16 29.35 -17.98 6.15
N ARG A 17 29.68 -17.03 5.27
CA ARG A 17 30.80 -16.07 5.46
C ARG A 17 30.44 -15.02 6.53
N LYS A 18 31.21 -14.97 7.63
CA LYS A 18 31.25 -13.82 8.54
C LYS A 18 32.51 -12.98 8.29
N LYS A 19 32.28 -11.80 7.72
CA LYS A 19 32.97 -10.50 7.82
C LYS A 19 34.42 -10.51 8.34
N GLN A 20 35.39 -10.37 7.43
CA GLN A 20 36.63 -9.65 7.72
C GLN A 20 36.47 -8.20 7.24
N LYS A 21 36.63 -7.26 8.18
CA LYS A 21 36.66 -5.82 7.93
C LYS A 21 37.94 -5.48 7.16
N ASN A 22 37.78 -4.73 6.07
CA ASN A 22 38.84 -3.95 5.44
C ASN A 22 39.46 -3.00 6.47
N VAL A 23 40.79 -3.03 6.60
CA VAL A 23 41.57 -1.91 7.10
C VAL A 23 42.69 -1.71 6.09
N GLU A 24 42.57 -0.65 5.30
CA GLU A 24 43.62 -0.15 4.41
C GLU A 24 44.83 0.30 5.23
N PRO A 25 46.07 0.05 4.78
CA PRO A 25 47.24 0.63 5.41
C PRO A 25 47.43 2.07 4.93
N THR A 26 47.20 3.01 5.84
CA THR A 26 47.51 4.43 5.68
C THR A 26 49.03 4.59 5.50
N TYR A 27 49.46 5.01 4.31
CA TYR A 27 50.81 5.52 4.09
C TYR A 27 50.93 6.89 4.76
N SER A 28 51.58 6.94 5.93
CA SER A 28 52.11 8.19 6.48
C SER A 28 53.46 8.49 5.84
N GLN A 29 53.49 9.53 5.00
CA GLN A 29 54.71 10.22 4.60
C GLN A 29 55.36 10.84 5.84
N ASN A 30 56.48 10.27 6.30
CA ASN A 30 57.45 10.98 7.10
C ASN A 30 58.76 11.02 6.31
N THR A 31 58.94 12.13 5.61
CA THR A 31 60.24 12.66 5.21
C THR A 31 60.97 13.10 6.47
N GLU A 32 61.92 12.29 6.93
CA GLU A 32 63.08 12.78 7.67
C GLU A 32 64.30 12.04 7.11
N GLU A 33 65.17 12.80 6.45
CA GLU A 33 66.53 12.40 6.13
C GLU A 33 67.24 12.07 7.46
N GLN A 34 67.67 10.81 7.64
CA GLN A 34 68.61 10.45 8.69
C GLN A 34 69.84 9.82 8.06
N ASP A 35 70.96 10.46 8.36
CA ASP A 35 72.31 10.20 7.89
C ASP A 35 72.71 8.71 7.89
N GLU A 36 73.13 8.23 6.72
CA GLU A 36 74.00 7.07 6.56
C GLU A 36 75.39 7.39 7.15
N ASN A 37 75.56 7.31 8.48
CA ASN A 37 76.87 7.10 9.13
C ASN A 37 76.75 7.01 10.66
N THR A 38 76.12 5.96 11.20
CA THR A 38 76.34 5.57 12.60
C THR A 38 76.86 4.14 12.67
N PRO A 39 78.04 3.89 13.25
CA PRO A 39 78.54 2.53 13.40
C PRO A 39 77.63 1.78 14.38
N LEU A 40 77.11 0.63 13.95
CA LEU A 40 76.35 -0.31 14.80
C LEU A 40 77.13 -0.58 16.08
N ASN A 41 76.63 -0.05 17.20
CA ASN A 41 77.31 -0.07 18.49
C ASN A 41 77.17 -1.47 19.13
N HIS A 42 77.97 -2.42 18.64
CA HIS A 42 78.00 -3.83 19.08
C HIS A 42 78.24 -4.01 20.59
N SER A 43 78.80 -2.99 21.26
CA SER A 43 79.02 -2.94 22.71
C SER A 43 77.72 -2.98 23.53
N ASN A 44 76.66 -2.31 23.06
CA ASN A 44 75.38 -2.24 23.78
C ASN A 44 74.56 -3.54 23.67
N TYR A 45 74.71 -4.28 22.57
CA TYR A 45 74.02 -5.56 22.38
C TYR A 45 74.61 -6.65 23.29
N PHE A 46 75.95 -6.71 23.40
CA PHE A 46 76.63 -7.70 24.23
C PHE A 46 76.42 -7.46 25.73
N SER A 47 76.37 -6.19 26.15
CA SER A 47 76.09 -5.81 27.54
C SER A 47 74.63 -6.04 27.93
N GLN A 48 73.67 -5.85 27.02
CA GLN A 48 72.26 -6.22 27.25
C GLN A 48 72.06 -7.74 27.34
N LEU A 49 72.70 -8.54 26.47
CA LEU A 49 72.66 -10.01 26.55
C LEU A 49 73.29 -10.54 27.85
N SER A 50 74.35 -9.90 28.33
CA SER A 50 75.02 -10.21 29.59
C SER A 50 74.19 -9.84 30.84
N GLN A 51 73.26 -8.88 30.72
CA GLN A 51 72.33 -8.50 31.79
C GLN A 51 71.09 -9.39 31.81
N LEU A 52 70.58 -9.79 30.63
CA LEU A 52 69.49 -10.76 30.49
C LEU A 52 69.90 -12.15 31.02
N SER A 53 71.16 -12.56 30.83
CA SER A 53 71.65 -13.87 31.31
C SER A 53 71.69 -14.04 32.81
N LYS A 54 71.77 -12.95 33.57
CA LYS A 54 71.81 -12.97 35.04
C LYS A 54 70.43 -13.17 35.70
N GLN A 55 69.34 -13.07 34.95
CA GLN A 55 67.96 -13.10 35.49
C GLN A 55 67.25 -14.46 35.26
N SER A 56 67.87 -15.43 34.60
CA SER A 56 67.27 -16.75 34.34
C SER A 56 68.33 -17.85 34.30
N PRO A 57 68.29 -18.87 35.19
CA PRO A 57 69.30 -19.93 35.22
C PRO A 57 69.37 -20.76 33.93
N ASP A 58 68.31 -20.76 33.11
CA ASP A 58 68.29 -21.39 31.78
C ASP A 58 69.04 -20.59 30.69
N LEU A 59 69.42 -19.32 30.93
CA LEU A 59 70.19 -18.51 29.97
C LEU A 59 71.71 -18.81 29.99
N HIS A 60 72.19 -19.50 31.02
CA HIS A 60 73.58 -19.94 31.13
C HIS A 60 73.86 -21.26 30.39
N LYS A 61 72.82 -21.89 29.81
CA LYS A 61 72.98 -23.12 29.05
C LYS A 61 73.43 -22.79 27.63
N ASN A 62 74.49 -23.47 27.20
CA ASN A 62 75.02 -23.33 25.85
C ASN A 62 74.17 -24.20 24.90
N ALA A 63 73.47 -23.56 23.97
CA ALA A 63 72.76 -24.27 22.91
C ALA A 63 73.77 -25.04 22.05
N GLY A 64 73.39 -26.23 21.58
CA GLY A 64 74.27 -27.10 20.79
C GLY A 64 75.21 -28.00 21.59
N THR A 65 75.29 -27.89 22.92
CA THR A 65 76.06 -28.83 23.76
C THR A 65 75.48 -30.24 23.65
N ILE A 66 76.35 -31.25 23.52
CA ILE A 66 75.94 -32.66 23.50
C ILE A 66 75.60 -33.09 24.92
N LEU A 67 74.34 -33.45 25.15
CA LEU A 67 73.84 -33.90 26.44
C LEU A 67 74.01 -35.42 26.62
N ARG A 68 73.77 -36.19 25.56
CA ARG A 68 73.76 -37.66 25.63
C ARG A 68 74.17 -38.29 24.32
N VAL A 69 74.87 -39.41 24.41
CA VAL A 69 75.14 -40.30 23.28
C VAL A 69 74.65 -41.70 23.63
N SER A 70 73.92 -42.31 22.69
CA SER A 70 73.51 -43.71 22.76
C SER A 70 73.87 -44.41 21.45
N VAL A 71 74.48 -45.59 21.54
CA VAL A 71 74.84 -46.43 20.41
C VAL A 71 74.32 -47.84 20.61
N LYS A 72 73.83 -48.46 19.53
CA LYS A 72 73.34 -49.83 19.51
C LYS A 72 73.94 -50.59 18.33
N ASN A 73 74.46 -51.78 18.58
CA ASN A 73 75.13 -52.64 17.59
C ASN A 73 76.22 -51.89 16.79
N PHE A 74 77.00 -51.03 17.45
CA PHE A 74 77.96 -50.13 16.82
C PHE A 74 79.39 -50.50 17.22
N MET A 75 80.22 -50.85 16.24
CA MET A 75 81.59 -51.35 16.44
C MET A 75 81.66 -52.50 17.46
N CYS A 76 82.32 -52.30 18.60
CA CYS A 76 82.44 -53.29 19.66
C CYS A 76 81.30 -53.21 20.70
N HIS A 77 80.37 -52.27 20.55
CA HIS A 77 79.31 -51.99 21.53
C HIS A 77 77.97 -52.56 21.06
N THR A 78 77.43 -53.54 21.81
CA THR A 78 76.06 -54.02 21.60
C THR A 78 75.05 -52.94 22.00
N PHE A 79 75.29 -52.29 23.13
CA PHE A 79 74.57 -51.12 23.60
C PHE A 79 75.47 -50.32 24.53
N LEU A 80 75.56 -49.01 24.35
CA LEU A 80 76.27 -48.08 25.23
C LEU A 80 75.51 -46.76 25.24
N GLU A 81 75.19 -46.26 26.42
CA GLU A 81 74.51 -44.98 26.63
C GLU A 81 75.12 -44.29 27.84
N PHE A 82 75.35 -42.97 27.71
CA PHE A 82 75.82 -42.14 28.82
C PHE A 82 75.49 -40.67 28.58
N ASP A 83 75.29 -39.96 29.68
CA ASP A 83 75.12 -38.51 29.73
C ASP A 83 76.48 -37.80 29.87
N PHE A 84 76.61 -36.65 29.22
CA PHE A 84 77.76 -35.77 29.38
C PHE A 84 77.49 -34.74 30.49
N ASN A 85 78.54 -34.42 31.24
CA ASN A 85 78.59 -33.24 32.08
C ASN A 85 78.77 -31.97 31.22
N GLU A 86 78.43 -30.81 31.77
CA GLU A 86 78.35 -29.54 31.03
C GLU A 86 79.68 -29.08 30.39
N ASN A 87 80.82 -29.37 31.01
CA ASN A 87 82.12 -28.81 30.60
C ASN A 87 83.13 -29.88 30.17
N LEU A 88 83.69 -30.62 31.13
CA LEU A 88 84.76 -31.59 30.89
C LEU A 88 84.27 -33.01 31.15
N ASN A 89 84.49 -33.87 30.17
CA ASN A 89 84.13 -35.28 30.23
C ASN A 89 85.36 -36.12 29.91
N MET A 90 85.72 -37.04 30.80
CA MET A 90 86.84 -37.96 30.61
C MET A 90 86.33 -39.38 30.42
N VAL A 91 86.50 -39.94 29.21
CA VAL A 91 86.15 -41.32 28.90
C VAL A 91 87.37 -42.21 29.08
N ILE A 92 87.39 -43.00 30.16
CA ILE A 92 88.48 -43.92 30.50
C ILE A 92 88.16 -45.37 30.11
N GLY A 93 89.20 -46.19 29.93
CA GLY A 93 89.04 -47.63 29.66
C GLY A 93 90.27 -48.25 29.00
N ASN A 94 90.32 -49.58 28.99
CA ASN A 94 91.45 -50.34 28.43
C ASN A 94 91.63 -50.09 26.92
N ASN A 95 92.83 -50.36 26.40
CA ASN A 95 93.04 -50.30 24.95
C ASN A 95 92.15 -51.32 24.24
N GLY A 96 91.53 -50.92 23.14
CA GLY A 96 90.54 -51.75 22.42
C GLY A 96 89.12 -51.73 23.00
N SER A 97 88.85 -51.04 24.12
CA SER A 97 87.50 -50.96 24.72
C SER A 97 86.48 -50.12 23.94
N GLY A 98 86.84 -49.59 22.77
CA GLY A 98 85.93 -48.81 21.93
C GLY A 98 85.76 -47.34 22.31
N LYS A 99 86.71 -46.71 23.02
CA LYS A 99 86.66 -45.27 23.36
C LYS A 99 86.49 -44.39 22.12
N SER A 100 87.28 -44.63 21.08
CA SER A 100 87.20 -43.90 19.80
C SER A 100 85.88 -44.14 19.05
N ALA A 101 85.11 -45.16 19.41
CA ALA A 101 83.80 -45.39 18.82
C ALA A 101 82.81 -44.27 19.18
N VAL A 102 82.92 -43.68 20.37
CA VAL A 102 82.08 -42.54 20.79
C VAL A 102 82.29 -41.35 19.87
N MET A 103 83.55 -40.97 19.63
CA MET A 103 83.89 -39.85 18.74
C MET A 103 83.34 -40.10 17.33
N ASN A 104 83.51 -41.31 16.80
CA ASN A 104 83.00 -41.70 15.49
C ASN A 104 81.46 -41.69 15.43
N ALA A 105 80.79 -42.09 16.51
CA ALA A 105 79.34 -42.07 16.62
C ALA A 105 78.79 -40.63 16.54
N ILE A 106 79.42 -39.69 17.26
CA ILE A 106 79.08 -38.26 17.22
C ILE A 106 79.28 -37.70 15.80
N THR A 107 80.45 -37.91 15.20
CA THR A 107 80.76 -37.44 13.84
C THR A 107 79.75 -37.96 12.82
N LEU A 108 79.42 -39.26 12.86
CA LEU A 108 78.48 -39.85 11.89
C LEU A 108 77.05 -39.34 12.09
N THR A 109 76.63 -39.08 13.32
CA THR A 109 75.24 -38.68 13.60
C THR A 109 74.99 -37.21 13.24
N LEU A 110 75.97 -36.34 13.48
CA LEU A 110 75.87 -34.90 13.22
C LEU A 110 76.30 -34.53 11.78
N GLY A 111 75.96 -35.37 10.80
CA GLY A 111 76.13 -35.07 9.37
C GLY A 111 77.51 -35.37 8.76
N GLY A 112 78.50 -35.77 9.57
CA GLY A 112 79.84 -36.09 9.10
C GLY A 112 79.91 -37.31 8.16
N ARG A 113 80.88 -37.28 7.23
CA ARG A 113 81.13 -38.39 6.29
C ARG A 113 81.89 -39.52 6.99
N ALA A 114 81.66 -40.76 6.57
CA ALA A 114 82.39 -41.92 7.10
C ALA A 114 83.91 -41.78 6.94
N THR A 115 84.36 -41.22 5.81
CA THR A 115 85.77 -40.91 5.54
C THR A 115 86.38 -39.92 6.55
N SER A 116 85.59 -39.01 7.12
CA SER A 116 86.06 -38.02 8.10
C SER A 116 86.50 -38.66 9.43
N THR A 117 86.04 -39.88 9.72
CA THR A 117 86.43 -40.63 10.93
C THR A 117 87.82 -41.26 10.83
N SER A 118 88.47 -41.23 9.65
CA SER A 118 89.75 -41.89 9.34
C SER A 118 89.77 -43.41 9.55
N ARG A 119 88.63 -44.03 9.92
CA ARG A 119 88.56 -45.46 10.26
C ARG A 119 88.12 -46.36 9.13
N CYS A 120 87.05 -45.97 8.44
CA CYS A 120 86.44 -46.74 7.35
C CYS A 120 85.77 -45.80 6.34
N SER A 121 85.87 -46.11 5.06
CA SER A 121 85.17 -45.37 3.99
C SER A 121 83.69 -45.75 3.87
N ASN A 122 83.33 -46.98 4.23
CA ASN A 122 81.96 -47.48 4.18
C ASN A 122 81.31 -47.46 5.57
N ILE A 123 80.16 -46.78 5.68
CA ILE A 123 79.43 -46.63 6.94
C ILE A 123 78.89 -47.96 7.48
N GLY A 124 78.62 -48.96 6.62
CA GLY A 124 78.18 -50.28 7.04
C GLY A 124 79.23 -51.05 7.85
N ARG A 125 80.53 -50.71 7.73
CA ARG A 125 81.61 -51.32 8.52
C ARG A 125 81.64 -50.86 9.98
N PHE A 126 80.84 -49.86 10.33
CA PHE A 126 80.66 -49.45 11.72
C PHE A 126 79.64 -50.32 12.46
N ILE A 127 78.95 -51.24 11.77
CA ILE A 127 78.01 -52.17 12.40
C ILE A 127 78.78 -53.29 13.10
N GLN A 128 78.39 -53.60 14.33
CA GLN A 128 78.95 -54.70 15.10
C GLN A 128 78.86 -56.02 14.31
N HIS A 129 79.93 -56.81 14.33
CA HIS A 129 79.99 -58.09 13.63
C HIS A 129 78.80 -58.99 14.03
N GLY A 130 78.14 -59.57 13.01
CA GLY A 130 76.97 -60.43 13.20
C GLY A 130 75.63 -59.71 13.40
N LYS A 131 75.59 -58.37 13.38
CA LYS A 131 74.35 -57.57 13.47
C LYS A 131 73.93 -57.03 12.11
N SER A 132 72.62 -56.83 11.91
CA SER A 132 72.04 -56.37 10.64
C SER A 132 71.93 -54.85 10.51
N PHE A 133 71.99 -54.12 11.63
CA PHE A 133 71.94 -52.66 11.68
C PHE A 133 72.71 -52.13 12.89
N ALA A 134 73.14 -50.89 12.80
CA ALA A 134 73.58 -50.05 13.92
C ALA A 134 72.68 -48.83 14.03
N GLU A 135 72.48 -48.35 15.25
CA GLU A 135 71.73 -47.13 15.52
C GLU A 135 72.52 -46.25 16.48
N ILE A 136 72.59 -44.97 16.16
CA ILE A 136 73.34 -43.97 16.91
C ILE A 136 72.42 -42.81 17.18
N SER A 137 72.33 -42.36 18.42
CA SER A 137 71.54 -41.22 18.83
C SER A 137 72.38 -40.22 19.61
N VAL A 138 72.31 -38.96 19.23
CA VAL A 138 72.95 -37.82 19.90
C VAL A 138 71.87 -36.85 20.32
N VAL A 139 71.84 -36.48 21.59
CA VAL A 139 70.92 -35.47 22.14
C VAL A 139 71.69 -34.17 22.31
N LEU A 140 71.19 -33.10 21.70
CA LEU A 140 71.73 -31.74 21.79
C LEU A 140 70.85 -30.88 22.69
N CYS A 141 71.48 -30.00 23.46
CA CYS A 141 70.83 -28.94 24.20
C CYS A 141 70.23 -27.91 23.24
N ASN A 142 68.95 -27.58 23.41
CA ASN A 142 68.27 -26.52 22.68
C ASN A 142 67.69 -25.49 23.66
N GLN A 143 68.54 -25.00 24.56
CA GLN A 143 68.23 -24.00 25.57
C GLN A 143 69.28 -22.89 25.52
N GLY A 144 68.96 -21.72 26.06
CA GLY A 144 69.82 -20.53 26.01
C GLY A 144 69.46 -19.59 24.87
N LEU A 145 70.27 -18.53 24.70
CA LEU A 145 70.02 -17.45 23.74
C LEU A 145 70.04 -17.90 22.28
N GLU A 146 70.80 -18.95 21.98
CA GLU A 146 71.00 -19.46 20.62
C GLU A 146 70.12 -20.68 20.30
N ALA A 147 69.07 -20.95 21.09
CA ALA A 147 68.15 -22.05 20.82
C ALA A 147 67.44 -21.87 19.45
N ILE A 148 67.34 -22.96 18.68
CA ILE A 148 66.69 -22.99 17.37
C ILE A 148 65.25 -23.45 17.50
N ASP A 149 64.31 -22.68 16.94
CA ASP A 149 62.91 -23.07 16.71
C ASP A 149 62.31 -23.87 17.90
N ILE A 150 62.27 -23.22 19.07
CA ILE A 150 61.87 -23.81 20.36
C ILE A 150 60.48 -24.43 20.27
N GLU A 151 59.56 -23.84 19.51
CA GLU A 151 58.22 -24.36 19.30
C GLU A 151 58.22 -25.73 18.61
N ARG A 152 59.12 -25.92 17.64
CA ARG A 152 59.22 -27.15 16.86
C ARG A 152 60.01 -28.25 17.59
N PHE A 153 61.12 -27.90 18.21
CA PHE A 153 62.07 -28.86 18.76
C PHE A 153 62.01 -29.02 20.28
N GLY A 154 61.49 -28.03 21.00
CA GLY A 154 61.52 -27.98 22.47
C GLY A 154 62.93 -27.71 23.01
N ARG A 155 63.18 -28.09 24.26
CA ARG A 155 64.43 -27.82 25.00
C ARG A 155 65.60 -28.72 24.62
N SER A 156 65.36 -29.79 23.87
CA SER A 156 66.40 -30.72 23.43
C SER A 156 66.08 -31.32 22.07
N ILE A 157 67.10 -31.51 21.24
CA ILE A 157 66.98 -32.10 19.91
C ILE A 157 67.67 -33.46 19.93
N THR A 158 66.95 -34.53 19.60
CA THR A 158 67.55 -35.86 19.45
C THR A 158 67.74 -36.18 17.97
N ILE A 159 68.99 -36.37 17.56
CA ILE A 159 69.34 -36.77 16.20
C ILE A 159 69.72 -38.25 16.23
N THR A 160 68.97 -39.07 15.52
CA THR A 160 69.24 -40.50 15.37
C THR A 160 69.66 -40.81 13.94
N ARG A 161 70.73 -41.59 13.78
CA ARG A 161 71.17 -42.17 12.51
C ARG A 161 71.14 -43.69 12.61
N LYS A 162 70.37 -44.32 11.73
CA LYS A 162 70.28 -45.78 11.60
C LYS A 162 70.94 -46.24 10.32
N VAL A 163 71.87 -47.19 10.43
CA VAL A 163 72.68 -47.71 9.33
C VAL A 163 72.45 -49.21 9.22
N THR A 164 72.25 -49.72 8.00
CA THR A 164 72.07 -51.15 7.74
C THR A 164 73.24 -51.75 6.97
N VAL A 165 73.43 -53.07 7.09
CA VAL A 165 74.51 -53.79 6.36
C VAL A 165 74.36 -53.67 4.85
N LYS A 166 73.12 -53.48 4.36
CA LYS A 166 72.81 -53.25 2.93
C LYS A 166 73.24 -51.85 2.44
N GLY A 167 73.83 -51.02 3.31
CA GLY A 167 74.33 -49.69 2.98
C GLY A 167 73.29 -48.57 3.10
N SER A 168 72.06 -48.88 3.49
CA SER A 168 71.04 -47.84 3.71
C SER A 168 71.30 -47.09 5.02
N SER A 169 71.15 -45.76 4.98
CA SER A 169 71.37 -44.85 6.12
C SER A 169 70.17 -43.92 6.22
N HIS A 170 69.49 -43.90 7.36
CA HIS A 170 68.30 -43.09 7.60
C HIS A 170 68.52 -42.18 8.80
N TYR A 171 68.05 -40.95 8.68
CA TYR A 171 68.11 -39.95 9.73
C TYR A 171 66.73 -39.71 10.33
N GLN A 172 66.68 -39.45 11.63
CA GLN A 172 65.49 -39.03 12.33
C GLN A 172 65.87 -37.93 13.31
N VAL A 173 65.20 -36.79 13.20
CA VAL A 173 65.30 -35.69 14.15
C VAL A 173 64.04 -35.68 14.99
N LYS A 174 64.19 -35.79 16.31
CA LYS A 174 63.10 -35.82 17.27
C LYS A 174 63.15 -34.61 18.21
N ASN A 175 61.98 -34.13 18.61
CA ASN A 175 61.86 -33.09 19.63
C ASN A 175 62.03 -33.64 21.05
N GLU A 176 61.91 -32.77 22.07
CA GLU A 176 62.03 -33.13 23.49
C GLU A 176 61.05 -34.23 23.95
N TYR A 177 59.90 -34.37 23.28
CA TYR A 177 58.90 -35.40 23.58
C TYR A 177 59.12 -36.71 22.82
N GLY A 178 60.19 -36.82 22.04
CA GLY A 178 60.50 -38.00 21.23
C GLY A 178 59.71 -38.11 19.92
N LYS A 179 58.93 -37.11 19.54
CA LYS A 179 58.19 -37.07 18.27
C LYS A 179 59.14 -36.75 17.12
N ILE A 180 59.03 -37.49 16.01
CA ILE A 180 59.81 -37.25 14.79
C ILE A 180 59.34 -35.94 14.14
N VAL A 181 60.28 -35.02 13.95
CA VAL A 181 60.08 -33.68 13.38
C VAL A 181 60.58 -33.62 11.93
N SER A 182 61.61 -34.38 11.59
CA SER A 182 62.16 -34.47 10.23
C SER A 182 62.96 -35.76 10.06
N GLU A 183 63.02 -36.26 8.82
CA GLU A 183 63.90 -37.36 8.42
C GLU A 183 64.90 -36.92 7.33
N ARG A 184 64.88 -35.62 6.98
CA ARG A 184 65.74 -35.05 5.93
C ARG A 184 67.11 -34.68 6.49
N LYS A 185 68.16 -35.00 5.73
CA LYS A 185 69.54 -34.60 6.06
C LYS A 185 69.69 -33.08 6.15
N ASP A 186 69.06 -32.33 5.25
CA ASP A 186 69.13 -30.85 5.23
C ASP A 186 68.73 -30.23 6.58
N THR A 187 67.75 -30.83 7.28
CA THR A 187 67.35 -30.35 8.61
C THR A 187 68.48 -30.50 9.63
N ILE A 188 69.25 -31.58 9.56
CA ILE A 188 70.42 -31.80 10.41
C ILE A 188 71.51 -30.80 10.05
N ASP A 189 71.78 -30.61 8.75
CA ASP A 189 72.78 -29.66 8.29
C ASP A 189 72.43 -28.23 8.73
N THR A 190 71.14 -27.84 8.74
CA THR A 190 70.67 -26.57 9.33
C THR A 190 70.92 -26.50 10.83
N ILE A 191 70.58 -27.54 11.61
CA ILE A 191 70.78 -27.56 13.07
C ILE A 191 72.27 -27.48 13.42
N VAL A 192 73.10 -28.25 12.73
CA VAL A 192 74.57 -28.29 12.89
C VAL A 192 75.19 -26.95 12.50
N ALA A 193 74.72 -26.33 11.42
CA ALA A 193 75.17 -25.00 11.01
C ALA A 193 74.75 -23.90 12.00
N HIS A 194 73.50 -23.94 12.49
CA HIS A 194 72.98 -22.97 13.46
C HIS A 194 73.75 -23.01 14.78
N PHE A 195 74.02 -24.21 15.31
CA PHE A 195 74.83 -24.37 16.52
C PHE A 195 76.35 -24.33 16.26
N ASN A 196 76.78 -24.04 15.04
CA ASN A 196 78.18 -23.99 14.65
C ASN A 196 78.99 -25.25 15.05
N ILE A 197 78.37 -26.43 14.95
CA ILE A 197 79.02 -27.71 15.28
C ILE A 197 79.86 -28.16 14.08
N GLN A 198 81.18 -28.21 14.25
CA GLN A 198 82.11 -28.46 13.13
C GLN A 198 82.73 -29.86 13.19
N VAL A 199 81.94 -30.87 12.82
CA VAL A 199 82.39 -32.27 12.87
C VAL A 199 83.52 -32.62 11.89
N ASP A 200 83.67 -31.84 10.82
CA ASP A 200 84.71 -32.02 9.80
C ASP A 200 85.96 -31.15 10.04
N ASN A 201 85.95 -30.26 11.05
CA ASN A 201 87.10 -29.42 11.40
C ASN A 201 88.06 -30.21 12.31
N PRO A 202 89.32 -30.46 11.89
CA PRO A 202 90.28 -31.24 12.66
C PRO A 202 90.71 -30.60 14.00
N MET A 203 90.47 -29.30 14.20
CA MET A 203 90.73 -28.62 15.49
C MET A 203 89.58 -28.80 16.48
N CYS A 204 88.36 -29.08 16.01
CA CYS A 204 87.20 -29.37 16.87
C CYS A 204 87.08 -30.87 17.14
N MET A 205 87.31 -31.71 16.12
CA MET A 205 87.29 -33.15 16.21
C MET A 205 88.68 -33.71 15.89
N LEU A 206 89.50 -33.87 16.93
CA LEU A 206 90.86 -34.40 16.81
C LEU A 206 90.88 -35.92 17.00
N ASN A 207 90.88 -36.67 15.89
CA ASN A 207 91.05 -38.12 15.95
C ASN A 207 92.55 -38.50 15.98
N GLN A 208 92.84 -39.75 16.39
CA GLN A 208 94.22 -40.23 16.56
C GLN A 208 95.05 -40.16 15.26
N ASP A 209 94.45 -40.49 14.12
CA ASP A 209 95.14 -40.50 12.83
C ASP A 209 95.40 -39.08 12.31
N ILE A 210 94.46 -38.16 12.50
CA ILE A 210 94.61 -36.72 12.19
C ILE A 210 95.72 -36.13 13.03
N ALA A 211 95.77 -36.41 14.34
CA ALA A 211 96.83 -35.92 15.22
C ALA A 211 98.21 -36.46 14.78
N LYS A 212 98.30 -37.76 14.46
CA LYS A 212 99.53 -38.38 13.97
C LYS A 212 99.96 -37.81 12.61
N ASN A 213 99.02 -37.60 11.70
CA ASN A 213 99.29 -37.03 10.39
C ASN A 213 99.76 -35.57 10.52
N PHE A 214 99.10 -34.77 11.36
CA PHE A 214 99.48 -33.38 11.59
C PHE A 214 100.93 -33.22 12.09
N LEU A 215 101.37 -34.06 13.01
CA LEU A 215 102.76 -34.05 13.52
C LEU A 215 103.77 -34.54 12.47
N ASN A 216 103.38 -35.49 11.62
CA ASN A 216 104.27 -36.10 10.62
C ASN A 216 104.26 -35.39 9.25
N THR A 217 103.31 -34.48 9.00
CA THR A 217 103.23 -33.71 7.76
C THR A 217 104.43 -32.77 7.62
N LYS A 218 105.30 -33.08 6.66
CA LYS A 218 106.45 -32.24 6.29
C LYS A 218 106.12 -31.17 5.23
N SER A 219 104.97 -31.28 4.57
CA SER A 219 104.56 -30.40 3.45
C SER A 219 104.00 -29.06 3.94
N THR A 220 104.60 -27.95 3.50
CA THR A 220 104.11 -26.59 3.77
C THR A 220 102.69 -26.38 3.21
N LYS A 221 102.38 -26.97 2.05
CA LYS A 221 101.05 -26.87 1.41
C LYS A 221 99.97 -27.54 2.25
N GLU A 222 100.25 -28.72 2.81
CA GLU A 222 99.30 -29.43 3.66
C GLU A 222 99.07 -28.68 4.99
N LYS A 223 100.11 -28.07 5.57
CA LYS A 223 99.98 -27.21 6.75
C LYS A 223 99.11 -25.98 6.47
N TYR A 224 99.30 -25.34 5.31
CA TYR A 224 98.48 -24.21 4.89
C TYR A 224 97.01 -24.62 4.66
N ASN A 225 96.76 -25.74 3.98
CA ASN A 225 95.41 -26.27 3.81
C ASN A 225 94.77 -26.64 5.16
N PHE A 226 95.54 -27.23 6.07
CA PHE A 226 95.08 -27.51 7.43
C PHE A 226 94.71 -26.22 8.15
N PHE A 227 95.54 -25.17 8.06
CA PHE A 227 95.24 -23.86 8.60
C PHE A 227 93.95 -23.28 8.02
N LEU A 228 93.79 -23.25 6.68
CA LEU A 228 92.58 -22.74 6.02
C LEU A 228 91.31 -23.50 6.42
N LYS A 229 91.42 -24.81 6.62
CA LYS A 229 90.31 -25.65 7.08
C LYS A 229 90.01 -25.42 8.57
N ALA A 230 91.05 -25.29 9.40
CA ALA A 230 90.94 -25.04 10.83
C ALA A 230 90.33 -23.68 11.15
N THR A 231 90.74 -22.63 10.42
CA THR A 231 90.24 -21.25 10.57
C THR A 231 88.93 -21.00 9.82
N GLN A 232 88.38 -22.01 9.14
CA GLN A 232 87.17 -21.94 8.31
C GLN A 232 87.23 -20.98 7.11
N LEU A 233 88.39 -20.39 6.83
CA LEU A 233 88.58 -19.49 5.68
C LEU A 233 88.22 -20.17 4.35
N GLN A 234 88.53 -21.46 4.21
CA GLN A 234 88.16 -22.22 3.01
C GLN A 234 86.64 -22.30 2.83
N LYS A 235 85.88 -22.51 3.91
CA LYS A 235 84.41 -22.57 3.86
C LYS A 235 83.84 -21.21 3.53
N MET A 236 84.34 -20.15 4.17
CA MET A 236 83.92 -18.77 3.92
C MET A 236 84.08 -18.38 2.43
N VAL A 237 85.21 -18.74 1.80
CA VAL A 237 85.42 -18.47 0.37
C VAL A 237 84.40 -19.22 -0.48
N ALA A 238 84.15 -20.50 -0.20
CA ALA A 238 83.16 -21.30 -0.93
C ALA A 238 81.74 -20.74 -0.79
N ASP A 239 81.34 -20.37 0.45
CA ASP A 239 80.03 -19.78 0.73
C ASP A 239 79.86 -18.42 0.01
N LEU A 240 80.92 -17.60 -0.09
CA LEU A 240 80.89 -16.34 -0.84
C LEU A 240 80.75 -16.53 -2.35
N GLU A 241 81.42 -17.54 -2.91
CA GLU A 241 81.29 -17.89 -4.34
C GLU A 241 79.86 -18.37 -4.66
N GLU A 242 79.30 -19.24 -3.82
CA GLU A 242 77.92 -19.73 -3.95
C GLU A 242 76.91 -18.59 -3.87
N ASN A 243 77.02 -17.73 -2.84
CA ASN A 243 76.17 -16.55 -2.68
C ASN A 243 76.25 -15.61 -3.91
N THR A 244 77.43 -15.47 -4.51
CA THR A 244 77.60 -14.63 -5.70
C THR A 244 76.81 -15.19 -6.90
N VAL A 245 76.82 -16.52 -7.06
CA VAL A 245 76.03 -17.20 -8.10
C VAL A 245 74.53 -17.05 -7.83
N GLU A 246 74.09 -17.26 -6.58
CA GLU A 246 72.69 -17.10 -6.19
C GLU A 246 72.17 -15.67 -6.43
N ILE A 247 72.94 -14.65 -6.05
CA ILE A 247 72.60 -13.24 -6.31
C ILE A 247 72.45 -12.99 -7.81
N ARG A 248 73.31 -13.58 -8.65
CA ARG A 248 73.23 -13.43 -10.10
C ARG A 248 71.94 -14.06 -10.66
N ILE A 249 71.57 -15.25 -10.19
CA ILE A 249 70.33 -15.93 -10.57
C ILE A 249 69.11 -15.10 -10.14
N ALA A 250 69.09 -14.63 -8.88
CA ALA A 250 68.01 -13.83 -8.33
C ALA A 250 67.81 -12.51 -9.11
N LYS A 251 68.91 -11.83 -9.48
CA LYS A 251 68.86 -10.64 -10.34
C LYS A 251 68.27 -10.93 -11.72
N GLY A 252 68.62 -12.06 -12.33
CA GLY A 252 68.04 -12.51 -13.59
C GLY A 252 66.53 -12.72 -13.50
N LEU A 253 66.07 -13.46 -12.49
CA LEU A 253 64.66 -13.70 -12.24
C LEU A 253 63.89 -12.39 -11.99
N LEU A 254 64.48 -11.46 -11.24
CA LEU A 254 63.86 -10.16 -10.97
C LEU A 254 63.60 -9.37 -12.26
N ILE A 255 64.57 -9.36 -13.19
CA ILE A 255 64.41 -8.70 -14.49
C ILE A 255 63.26 -9.32 -15.28
N ASP A 256 63.17 -10.65 -15.32
CA ASP A 256 62.10 -11.35 -16.04
C ASP A 256 60.73 -11.10 -15.42
N HIS A 257 60.64 -11.09 -14.08
CA HIS A 257 59.41 -10.74 -13.37
C HIS A 257 58.96 -9.30 -13.64
N VAL A 258 59.89 -8.34 -13.70
CA VAL A 258 59.58 -6.94 -14.03
C VAL A 258 59.03 -6.82 -15.45
N LYS A 259 59.61 -7.54 -16.42
CA LYS A 259 59.10 -7.58 -17.81
C LYS A 259 57.68 -8.16 -17.85
N LYS A 260 57.49 -9.32 -17.23
CA LYS A 260 56.19 -10.01 -17.18
C LYS A 260 55.11 -9.17 -16.49
N ARG A 261 55.48 -8.42 -15.44
CA ARG A 261 54.56 -7.47 -14.78
C ARG A 261 54.09 -6.37 -15.74
N LYS A 262 54.98 -5.81 -16.56
CA LYS A 262 54.61 -4.79 -17.56
C LYS A 262 53.65 -5.36 -18.62
N GLU A 263 53.91 -6.57 -19.09
CA GLU A 263 53.03 -7.26 -20.05
C GLU A 263 51.63 -7.50 -19.48
N ILE A 264 51.55 -8.01 -18.24
CA ILE A 264 50.26 -8.24 -17.56
C ILE A 264 49.53 -6.91 -17.31
N GLN A 265 50.25 -5.85 -16.97
CA GLN A 265 49.65 -4.52 -16.77
C GLN A 265 49.04 -3.99 -18.07
N ALA A 266 49.73 -4.13 -19.21
CA ALA A 266 49.19 -3.74 -20.51
C ALA A 266 47.94 -4.55 -20.89
N GLN A 267 47.95 -5.86 -20.65
CA GLN A 267 46.77 -6.73 -20.88
C GLN A 267 45.59 -6.33 -19.99
N LYS A 268 45.85 -5.94 -18.74
CA LYS A 268 44.81 -5.45 -17.83
C LYS A 268 44.18 -4.18 -18.36
N GLU A 269 44.98 -3.21 -18.80
CA GLU A 269 44.48 -1.94 -19.35
C GLU A 269 43.62 -2.16 -20.61
N GLU A 270 44.02 -3.09 -21.49
CA GLU A 270 43.23 -3.48 -22.66
C GLU A 270 41.89 -4.13 -22.26
N LEU A 271 41.91 -5.03 -21.27
CA LEU A 271 40.69 -5.69 -20.76
C LEU A 271 39.75 -4.71 -20.06
N ASP A 272 40.28 -3.79 -19.26
CA ASP A 272 39.50 -2.74 -18.59
C ASP A 272 38.81 -1.82 -19.62
N ALA A 273 39.50 -1.49 -20.73
CA ALA A 273 38.90 -0.74 -21.83
C ALA A 273 37.77 -1.52 -22.52
N LYS A 274 37.97 -2.81 -22.80
CA LYS A 274 36.93 -3.70 -23.37
C LYS A 274 35.72 -3.85 -22.43
N LEU A 275 35.96 -3.93 -21.13
CA LEU A 275 34.90 -4.06 -20.13
C LEU A 275 34.05 -2.79 -20.08
N LYS A 276 34.68 -1.60 -20.02
CA LYS A 276 33.96 -0.32 -20.08
C LYS A 276 33.13 -0.17 -21.36
N PHE A 277 33.67 -0.62 -22.49
CA PHE A 277 32.93 -0.62 -23.76
C PHE A 277 31.72 -1.57 -23.71
N ALA A 278 31.89 -2.78 -23.18
CA ALA A 278 30.79 -3.75 -23.02
C ALA A 278 29.70 -3.23 -22.07
N GLU A 279 30.08 -2.56 -20.98
CA GLU A 279 29.15 -1.90 -20.05
C GLU A 279 28.38 -0.76 -20.75
N SER A 280 29.06 0.07 -21.54
CA SER A 280 28.43 1.12 -22.34
C SER A 280 27.38 0.54 -23.30
N VAL A 281 27.70 -0.54 -24.02
CA VAL A 281 26.76 -1.24 -24.91
C VAL A 281 25.58 -1.81 -24.12
N ARG A 282 25.82 -2.40 -22.95
CA ARG A 282 24.75 -2.94 -22.10
C ARG A 282 23.81 -1.85 -21.60
N ASN A 283 24.35 -0.70 -21.19
CA ASN A 283 23.55 0.45 -20.77
C ASN A 283 22.76 1.03 -21.94
N ALA A 284 23.37 1.15 -23.12
CA ALA A 284 22.67 1.57 -24.33
C ALA A 284 21.51 0.63 -24.68
N LYS A 285 21.72 -0.69 -24.56
CA LYS A 285 20.66 -1.69 -24.77
C LYS A 285 19.54 -1.56 -23.73
N SER A 286 19.88 -1.46 -22.44
CA SER A 286 18.86 -1.26 -21.40
C SER A 286 18.07 0.02 -21.60
N ASN A 287 18.71 1.09 -22.07
CA ASN A 287 18.02 2.33 -22.41
C ASN A 287 17.12 2.16 -23.63
N ALA A 288 17.56 1.42 -24.65
CA ALA A 288 16.73 1.09 -25.81
C ALA A 288 15.51 0.26 -25.40
N ASP A 289 15.68 -0.76 -24.56
CA ASP A 289 14.59 -1.58 -24.04
C ASP A 289 13.60 -0.75 -23.20
N ASN A 290 14.09 0.16 -22.36
CA ASN A 290 13.24 1.11 -21.62
C ASN A 290 12.50 2.07 -22.54
N LEU A 291 13.17 2.63 -23.56
CA LEU A 291 12.55 3.52 -24.54
C LEU A 291 11.50 2.79 -25.38
N GLN A 292 11.73 1.51 -25.71
CA GLN A 292 10.74 0.66 -26.36
C GLN A 292 9.52 0.45 -25.45
N GLY A 293 9.74 0.12 -24.17
CA GLY A 293 8.65 0.05 -23.19
C GLY A 293 7.90 1.39 -23.05
N HIS A 294 8.60 2.52 -23.09
CA HIS A 294 7.95 3.84 -23.11
C HIS A 294 7.14 4.09 -24.39
N LEU A 295 7.57 3.59 -25.55
CA LEU A 295 6.85 3.69 -26.81
C LEU A 295 5.56 2.86 -26.77
N GLU A 296 5.64 1.61 -26.29
CA GLU A 296 4.47 0.75 -26.07
C GLU A 296 3.49 1.39 -25.07
N TRP A 297 4.00 1.95 -23.96
CA TRP A 297 3.16 2.70 -23.02
C TRP A 297 2.55 3.97 -23.62
N ALA A 298 3.25 4.66 -24.53
CA ALA A 298 2.71 5.81 -25.22
C ALA A 298 1.52 5.43 -26.13
N GLU A 299 1.59 4.27 -26.78
CA GLU A 299 0.44 3.71 -27.53
C GLU A 299 -0.74 3.40 -26.60
N VAL A 300 -0.47 2.77 -25.45
CA VAL A 300 -1.51 2.51 -24.42
C VAL A 300 -2.14 3.81 -23.95
N ILE A 301 -1.35 4.84 -23.61
CA ILE A 301 -1.87 6.16 -23.21
C ILE A 301 -2.74 6.77 -24.32
N ASN A 302 -2.33 6.63 -25.59
CA ASN A 302 -3.12 7.14 -26.70
C ASN A 302 -4.44 6.37 -26.87
N HIS A 303 -4.42 5.05 -26.68
CA HIS A 303 -5.62 4.21 -26.67
C HIS A 303 -6.52 4.49 -25.47
N GLU A 304 -5.98 4.66 -24.27
CA GLU A 304 -6.70 5.06 -23.06
C GLU A 304 -7.33 6.44 -23.22
N LYS A 305 -6.63 7.39 -23.85
CA LYS A 305 -7.19 8.70 -24.18
C LYS A 305 -8.34 8.57 -25.18
N THR A 306 -8.18 7.77 -26.22
CA THR A 306 -9.23 7.49 -27.21
C THR A 306 -10.42 6.79 -26.54
N LEU A 307 -10.18 5.85 -25.63
CA LEU A 307 -11.19 5.15 -24.84
C LEU A 307 -11.92 6.14 -23.93
N ALA A 308 -11.21 6.99 -23.19
CA ALA A 308 -11.82 8.02 -22.35
C ALA A 308 -12.67 9.01 -23.17
N GLU A 309 -12.22 9.38 -24.38
CA GLU A 309 -13.01 10.20 -25.31
C GLU A 309 -14.27 9.47 -25.82
N THR A 310 -14.19 8.17 -26.09
CA THR A 310 -15.34 7.36 -26.49
C THR A 310 -16.28 7.03 -25.34
N GLU A 311 -15.78 6.77 -24.14
CA GLU A 311 -16.55 6.60 -22.91
C GLU A 311 -17.28 7.88 -22.53
N LYS A 312 -16.63 9.04 -22.72
CA LYS A 312 -17.28 10.34 -22.55
C LYS A 312 -18.43 10.51 -23.54
N LYS A 313 -18.21 10.23 -24.83
CA LYS A 313 -19.28 10.25 -25.85
C LYS A 313 -20.40 9.26 -25.53
N LEU A 314 -20.05 8.05 -25.08
CA LEU A 314 -21.01 7.03 -24.68
C LEU A 314 -21.82 7.48 -23.45
N ALA A 315 -21.19 8.14 -22.47
CA ALA A 315 -21.89 8.70 -21.32
C ALA A 315 -22.80 9.87 -21.71
N GLU A 316 -22.38 10.72 -22.66
CA GLU A 316 -23.21 11.78 -23.25
C GLU A 316 -24.43 11.17 -23.97
N ASP A 317 -24.22 10.15 -24.80
CA ASP A 317 -25.28 9.43 -25.51
C ASP A 317 -26.20 8.67 -24.54
N GLN A 318 -25.66 8.02 -23.51
CA GLN A 318 -26.44 7.36 -22.46
C GLN A 318 -27.27 8.37 -21.65
N TYR A 319 -26.71 9.53 -21.34
CA TYR A 319 -27.44 10.61 -20.71
C TYR A 319 -28.55 11.12 -21.62
N ALA A 320 -28.29 11.30 -22.92
CA ALA A 320 -29.30 11.69 -23.90
C ALA A 320 -30.40 10.63 -24.01
N VAL A 321 -30.06 9.34 -24.10
CA VAL A 321 -31.01 8.22 -24.10
C VAL A 321 -31.82 8.20 -22.81
N GLN A 322 -31.21 8.41 -21.65
CA GLN A 322 -31.91 8.49 -20.37
C GLN A 322 -32.83 9.70 -20.33
N GLU A 323 -32.42 10.85 -20.86
CA GLU A 323 -33.24 12.05 -20.97
C GLU A 323 -34.44 11.81 -21.89
N TYR A 324 -34.24 11.18 -23.05
CA TYR A 324 -35.33 10.78 -23.96
C TYR A 324 -36.23 9.72 -23.33
N THR A 325 -35.69 8.79 -22.56
CA THR A 325 -36.46 7.77 -21.83
C THR A 325 -37.30 8.41 -20.73
N ASN A 326 -36.72 9.32 -19.95
CA ASN A 326 -37.45 10.09 -18.94
C ASN A 326 -38.53 10.98 -19.57
N LYS A 327 -38.23 11.61 -20.73
CA LYS A 327 -39.24 12.37 -21.50
C LYS A 327 -40.35 11.47 -22.01
N ARG A 328 -40.02 10.29 -22.55
CA ARG A 328 -40.99 9.28 -22.99
C ARG A 328 -41.85 8.82 -21.82
N ASP A 329 -41.25 8.50 -20.67
CA ASP A 329 -41.97 8.00 -19.51
C ASP A 329 -42.84 9.10 -18.88
N ALA A 330 -42.36 10.34 -18.84
CA ALA A 330 -43.18 11.50 -18.49
C ALA A 330 -44.34 11.70 -19.48
N LEU A 331 -44.12 11.55 -20.79
CA LEU A 331 -45.18 11.58 -21.80
C LEU A 331 -46.18 10.42 -21.63
N ILE A 332 -45.71 9.22 -21.29
CA ILE A 332 -46.56 8.06 -21.01
C ILE A 332 -47.40 8.32 -19.74
N ASP A 333 -46.80 8.87 -18.70
CA ASP A 333 -47.52 9.20 -17.47
C ASP A 333 -48.48 10.39 -17.66
N ASP A 334 -48.11 11.39 -18.46
CA ASP A 334 -49.00 12.46 -18.89
C ASP A 334 -50.16 11.90 -19.74
N MET A 335 -49.89 10.97 -20.65
CA MET A 335 -50.91 10.27 -21.43
C MET A 335 -51.82 9.40 -20.55
N LYS A 336 -51.27 8.72 -19.54
CA LYS A 336 -52.07 7.95 -18.56
C LYS A 336 -52.91 8.88 -17.70
N ASN A 337 -52.36 10.01 -17.26
CA ASN A 337 -53.07 11.03 -16.49
C ASN A 337 -54.16 11.69 -17.33
N GLU A 338 -53.89 12.03 -18.59
CA GLU A 338 -54.90 12.55 -19.52
C GLU A 338 -55.92 11.49 -19.89
N LYS A 339 -55.54 10.20 -20.02
CA LYS A 339 -56.49 9.10 -20.20
C LYS A 339 -57.35 8.90 -18.96
N SER A 340 -56.79 8.96 -17.75
CA SER A 340 -57.51 8.89 -16.48
C SER A 340 -58.45 10.09 -16.30
N LYS A 341 -57.98 11.31 -16.60
CA LYS A 341 -58.82 12.51 -16.65
C LYS A 341 -59.91 12.38 -17.71
N ARG A 342 -59.62 11.83 -18.89
CA ARG A 342 -60.59 11.59 -19.95
C ARG A 342 -61.61 10.55 -19.52
N ASP A 343 -61.21 9.46 -18.89
CA ASP A 343 -62.11 8.42 -18.38
C ASP A 343 -62.95 8.95 -17.21
N GLU A 344 -62.39 9.80 -16.35
CA GLU A 344 -63.12 10.48 -15.28
C GLU A 344 -64.05 11.58 -15.83
N LEU A 345 -63.64 12.30 -16.86
CA LEU A 345 -64.50 13.23 -17.61
C LEU A 345 -65.57 12.49 -18.39
N LEU A 346 -65.29 11.30 -18.93
CA LEU A 346 -66.26 10.46 -19.61
C LEU A 346 -67.26 9.92 -18.59
N ARG A 347 -66.81 9.51 -17.40
CA ARG A 347 -67.68 9.09 -16.30
C ARG A 347 -68.55 10.25 -15.80
N LYS A 348 -67.96 11.44 -15.64
CA LYS A 348 -68.70 12.66 -15.28
C LYS A 348 -69.62 13.12 -16.41
N ALA A 349 -69.23 12.96 -17.68
CA ALA A 349 -70.08 13.25 -18.82
C ALA A 349 -71.20 12.22 -18.96
N GLN A 350 -70.98 10.96 -18.59
CA GLN A 350 -72.00 9.92 -18.54
C GLN A 350 -72.95 10.15 -17.36
N GLU A 351 -72.45 10.57 -16.19
CA GLU A 351 -73.27 11.03 -15.05
C GLU A 351 -74.06 12.29 -15.44
N VAL A 352 -73.44 13.28 -16.08
CA VAL A 352 -74.12 14.48 -16.57
C VAL A 352 -75.10 14.15 -17.70
N ALA A 353 -74.79 13.21 -18.59
CA ALA A 353 -75.70 12.77 -19.65
C ALA A 353 -76.87 11.98 -19.08
N ASN A 354 -76.64 11.10 -18.10
CA ASN A 354 -77.70 10.39 -17.38
C ASN A 354 -78.55 11.38 -16.59
N ASN A 355 -77.94 12.33 -15.88
CA ASN A 355 -78.64 13.40 -15.17
C ASN A 355 -79.33 14.37 -16.14
N ALA A 356 -78.82 14.58 -17.35
CA ALA A 356 -79.46 15.40 -18.38
C ALA A 356 -80.58 14.64 -19.10
N ILE A 357 -80.47 13.33 -19.27
CA ILE A 357 -81.55 12.47 -19.74
C ILE A 357 -82.65 12.41 -18.68
N GLU A 358 -82.29 12.32 -17.40
CA GLU A 358 -83.22 12.34 -16.28
C GLU A 358 -83.85 13.73 -16.11
N ALA A 359 -83.07 14.80 -16.20
CA ALA A 359 -83.56 16.19 -16.17
C ALA A 359 -84.37 16.54 -17.43
N LYS A 360 -84.02 16.03 -18.60
CA LYS A 360 -84.81 16.18 -19.83
C LYS A 360 -86.08 15.34 -19.77
N ARG A 361 -86.04 14.14 -19.20
CA ARG A 361 -87.24 13.33 -18.94
C ARG A 361 -88.15 14.05 -17.96
N ILE A 362 -87.61 14.60 -16.87
CA ILE A 362 -88.35 15.44 -15.92
C ILE A 362 -88.88 16.71 -16.60
N HIS A 363 -88.08 17.37 -17.45
CA HIS A 363 -88.51 18.55 -18.20
C HIS A 363 -89.59 18.24 -19.23
N ASP A 364 -89.47 17.16 -20.00
CA ASP A 364 -90.45 16.73 -21.00
C ASP A 364 -91.74 16.24 -20.32
N ASP A 365 -91.65 15.61 -19.14
CA ASP A 365 -92.81 15.19 -18.33
C ASP A 365 -93.49 16.41 -17.68
N LEU A 366 -92.72 17.38 -17.17
CA LEU A 366 -93.23 18.67 -16.70
C LEU A 366 -93.79 19.54 -17.82
N GLU A 367 -93.21 19.52 -19.03
CA GLU A 367 -93.71 20.27 -20.19
C GLU A 367 -94.99 19.62 -20.73
N ARG A 368 -95.08 18.27 -20.70
CA ARG A 368 -96.33 17.54 -20.96
C ARG A 368 -97.39 17.87 -19.92
N GLN A 369 -97.05 17.84 -18.64
CA GLN A 369 -97.96 18.23 -17.56
C GLN A 369 -98.39 19.69 -17.72
N MET A 370 -97.48 20.62 -18.04
CA MET A 370 -97.80 22.03 -18.33
C MET A 370 -98.68 22.19 -19.57
N LYS A 371 -98.50 21.39 -20.63
CA LYS A 371 -99.34 21.45 -21.83
C LYS A 371 -100.72 20.85 -21.59
N LEU A 372 -100.82 19.74 -20.83
CA LEU A 372 -102.09 19.19 -20.36
C LEU A 372 -102.80 20.20 -19.46
N PHE A 373 -102.10 20.75 -18.49
CA PHE A 373 -102.63 21.72 -17.54
C PHE A 373 -103.04 23.03 -18.21
N ASN A 374 -102.29 23.54 -19.19
CA ASN A 374 -102.72 24.71 -19.98
C ASN A 374 -103.88 24.42 -20.94
N LYS A 375 -104.13 23.15 -21.27
CA LYS A 375 -105.32 22.72 -22.00
C LYS A 375 -106.51 22.65 -21.04
N GLU A 376 -106.36 21.97 -19.90
CA GLU A 376 -107.36 21.88 -18.83
C GLU A 376 -107.74 23.25 -18.26
N LYS A 377 -106.77 24.14 -18.03
CA LYS A 377 -106.99 25.54 -17.65
C LYS A 377 -107.81 26.30 -18.68
N ARG A 378 -107.57 26.09 -19.99
CA ARG A 378 -108.34 26.74 -21.05
C ARG A 378 -109.75 26.17 -21.14
N ASP A 379 -109.91 24.86 -20.97
CA ASP A 379 -111.21 24.19 -20.98
C ASP A 379 -112.06 24.60 -19.76
N LEU A 380 -111.46 24.67 -18.55
CA LEU A 380 -112.11 25.20 -17.34
C LEU A 380 -112.48 26.68 -17.47
N LEU A 381 -111.59 27.52 -18.00
CA LEU A 381 -111.90 28.95 -18.26
C LEU A 381 -113.03 29.12 -19.28
N HIS A 382 -113.18 28.18 -20.21
CA HIS A 382 -114.27 28.19 -21.18
C HIS A 382 -115.59 27.73 -20.56
N GLU A 383 -115.57 26.70 -19.69
CA GLU A 383 -116.75 26.26 -18.94
C GLU A 383 -117.25 27.30 -17.93
N VAL A 384 -116.35 27.94 -17.19
CA VAL A 384 -116.71 29.01 -16.24
C VAL A 384 -117.36 30.19 -16.97
N ASN A 385 -116.81 30.63 -18.11
CA ASN A 385 -117.42 31.71 -18.90
C ASN A 385 -118.75 31.32 -19.55
N LYS A 386 -118.94 30.03 -19.91
CA LYS A 386 -120.21 29.54 -20.48
C LYS A 386 -121.30 29.51 -19.41
N LEU A 387 -120.98 29.02 -18.21
CA LEU A 387 -121.87 28.99 -17.06
C LEU A 387 -122.23 30.39 -16.57
N GLU A 388 -121.30 31.35 -16.57
CA GLU A 388 -121.59 32.75 -16.23
C GLU A 388 -122.62 33.41 -17.18
N LYS A 389 -122.53 33.12 -18.49
CA LYS A 389 -123.51 33.62 -19.49
C LYS A 389 -124.88 32.95 -19.35
N GLU A 390 -124.93 31.66 -19.06
CA GLU A 390 -126.18 30.94 -18.81
C GLU A 390 -126.87 31.39 -17.51
N LEU A 391 -126.11 31.69 -16.46
CA LEU A 391 -126.63 32.22 -15.20
C LEU A 391 -127.24 33.62 -15.38
N GLN A 392 -126.61 34.50 -16.17
CA GLN A 392 -127.17 35.81 -16.50
C GLN A 392 -128.50 35.71 -17.26
N LEU A 393 -128.58 34.80 -18.25
CA LEU A 393 -129.79 34.61 -19.06
C LEU A 393 -130.98 34.10 -18.21
N GLN A 394 -130.73 33.16 -17.31
CA GLN A 394 -131.77 32.61 -16.41
C GLN A 394 -132.22 33.65 -15.37
N THR A 395 -131.30 34.50 -14.89
CA THR A 395 -131.62 35.59 -13.95
C THR A 395 -132.51 36.65 -14.60
N GLU A 396 -132.32 36.96 -15.88
CA GLU A 396 -133.22 37.85 -16.63
C GLU A 396 -134.59 37.22 -16.91
N LEU A 397 -134.65 35.91 -17.20
CA LEU A 397 -135.89 35.19 -17.45
C LEU A 397 -136.81 35.20 -16.21
N LYS A 398 -136.23 34.97 -15.02
CA LYS A 398 -136.92 35.08 -13.73
C LYS A 398 -137.52 36.46 -13.51
N LYS A 399 -136.77 37.54 -13.81
CA LYS A 399 -137.25 38.93 -13.73
C LYS A 399 -138.43 39.20 -14.67
N LYS A 400 -138.40 38.69 -15.91
CA LYS A 400 -139.50 38.83 -16.88
C LYS A 400 -140.76 38.09 -16.45
N LEU A 401 -140.62 36.87 -15.91
CA LEU A 401 -141.74 36.07 -15.41
C LEU A 401 -142.40 36.71 -14.18
N GLN A 402 -141.61 37.27 -13.26
CA GLN A 402 -142.14 38.00 -12.10
C GLN A 402 -142.96 39.24 -12.50
N LYS A 403 -142.50 40.04 -13.47
CA LYS A 403 -143.26 41.19 -14.00
C LYS A 403 -144.59 40.77 -14.64
N LYS A 404 -144.62 39.63 -15.33
CA LYS A 404 -145.83 39.12 -16.00
C LYS A 404 -146.90 38.66 -15.01
N ILE A 405 -146.50 38.11 -13.85
CA ILE A 405 -147.43 37.77 -12.75
C ILE A 405 -148.04 39.05 -12.15
N GLU A 406 -147.27 40.11 -11.98
CA GLU A 406 -147.74 41.39 -11.43
C GLU A 406 -148.74 42.10 -12.35
N GLU A 407 -148.49 42.13 -13.66
CA GLU A 407 -149.41 42.72 -14.64
C GLU A 407 -150.75 41.98 -14.72
N MET A 408 -150.75 40.65 -14.60
CA MET A 408 -151.97 39.86 -14.61
C MET A 408 -152.80 40.02 -13.32
N ARG A 409 -152.16 40.22 -12.16
CA ARG A 409 -152.87 40.53 -10.91
C ARG A 409 -153.62 41.86 -10.95
N ARG A 410 -153.17 42.84 -11.75
CA ARG A 410 -153.83 44.15 -11.89
C ARG A 410 -155.05 44.16 -12.82
N LYS A 411 -155.19 43.19 -13.72
CA LYS A 411 -156.26 43.17 -14.76
C LYS A 411 -157.48 42.29 -14.42
N ALA A 412 -157.50 41.62 -13.27
CA ALA A 412 -158.56 40.69 -12.91
C ALA A 412 -159.40 41.18 -11.71
N THR A 413 -160.44 41.96 -11.99
CA THR A 413 -161.75 41.93 -11.29
C THR A 413 -162.78 42.80 -12.04
N GLY A 414 -163.08 42.38 -13.28
CA GLY A 414 -164.44 42.35 -13.82
C GLY A 414 -164.83 40.88 -13.93
N ASN A 415 -166.02 40.51 -13.45
CA ASN A 415 -166.27 39.22 -12.81
C ASN A 415 -166.56 38.01 -13.74
N ASN A 416 -165.71 37.73 -14.75
CA ASN A 416 -165.86 36.51 -15.55
C ASN A 416 -164.55 35.81 -15.98
N ASP A 417 -163.37 36.31 -15.56
CA ASP A 417 -162.05 35.78 -15.99
C ASP A 417 -161.15 35.28 -14.84
N TYR A 418 -161.64 35.20 -13.60
CA TYR A 418 -160.81 34.96 -12.41
C TYR A 418 -160.21 33.54 -12.35
N GLU A 419 -160.93 32.53 -12.82
CA GLU A 419 -160.52 31.12 -12.65
C GLU A 419 -159.36 30.71 -13.58
N LYS A 420 -159.37 31.20 -14.83
CA LYS A 420 -158.25 31.01 -15.78
C LYS A 420 -156.98 31.74 -15.35
N ALA A 421 -157.12 32.90 -14.70
CA ALA A 421 -155.99 33.67 -14.19
C ALA A 421 -155.28 32.95 -13.03
N CYS A 422 -156.02 32.35 -12.09
CA CYS A 422 -155.45 31.63 -10.96
C CYS A 422 -154.68 30.36 -11.36
N GLN A 423 -155.18 29.57 -12.32
CA GLN A 423 -154.46 28.38 -12.81
C GLN A 423 -153.11 28.75 -13.45
N ARG A 424 -153.09 29.80 -14.28
CA ARG A 424 -151.87 30.23 -14.97
C ARG A 424 -150.82 30.83 -14.02
N ILE A 425 -151.25 31.46 -12.93
CA ILE A 425 -150.35 31.96 -11.88
C ILE A 425 -149.67 30.80 -11.13
N ASN A 426 -150.39 29.69 -10.90
CA ASN A 426 -149.83 28.56 -10.17
C ASN A 426 -148.78 27.80 -11.00
N GLU A 427 -149.02 27.62 -12.30
CA GLU A 427 -148.01 27.07 -13.23
C GLU A 427 -146.73 27.92 -13.25
N LEU A 428 -146.86 29.24 -13.25
CA LEU A 428 -145.71 30.15 -13.21
C LEU A 428 -144.94 30.08 -11.88
N HIS A 429 -145.59 29.80 -10.75
CA HIS A 429 -144.90 29.59 -9.48
C HIS A 429 -144.09 28.29 -9.45
N ILE A 430 -144.60 27.21 -10.05
CA ILE A 430 -143.88 25.93 -10.16
C ILE A 430 -142.58 26.15 -10.96
N LEU A 431 -142.68 26.83 -12.11
CA LEU A 431 -141.53 27.19 -12.96
C LEU A 431 -140.48 28.04 -12.21
N ILE A 432 -140.90 28.96 -11.34
CA ILE A 432 -139.97 29.78 -10.54
C ILE A 432 -139.23 28.95 -9.49
N ASN A 433 -139.88 27.97 -8.88
CA ASN A 433 -139.24 27.10 -7.89
C ASN A 433 -138.24 26.13 -8.54
N GLU A 434 -138.56 25.58 -9.70
CA GLU A 434 -137.63 24.77 -10.49
C GLU A 434 -136.38 25.57 -10.87
N GLN A 435 -136.54 26.82 -11.34
CA GLN A 435 -135.41 27.69 -11.63
C GLN A 435 -134.54 27.99 -10.39
N ARG A 436 -135.15 28.08 -9.20
CA ARG A 436 -134.41 28.39 -7.97
C ARG A 436 -133.51 27.22 -7.54
N GLN A 437 -133.94 25.98 -7.74
CA GLN A 437 -133.11 24.80 -7.45
C GLN A 437 -131.90 24.70 -8.39
N ILE A 438 -132.08 24.97 -9.68
CA ILE A 438 -130.99 24.95 -10.67
C ILE A 438 -129.91 25.99 -10.30
N LEU A 439 -130.32 27.19 -9.87
CA LEU A 439 -129.40 28.25 -9.45
C LEU A 439 -128.53 27.84 -8.24
N SER A 440 -129.12 27.21 -7.23
CA SER A 440 -128.39 26.77 -6.04
C SER A 440 -127.36 25.68 -6.34
N MET A 441 -127.67 24.76 -7.27
CA MET A 441 -126.69 23.75 -7.70
C MET A 441 -125.49 24.37 -8.40
N LYS A 442 -125.72 25.41 -9.22
CA LYS A 442 -124.66 26.12 -9.95
C LYS A 442 -123.76 26.97 -9.05
N GLU A 443 -124.29 27.56 -7.99
CA GLU A 443 -123.48 28.31 -7.02
C GLU A 443 -122.51 27.40 -6.23
N ASN A 444 -122.92 26.17 -5.89
CA ASN A 444 -122.04 25.22 -5.20
C ASN A 444 -120.90 24.71 -6.09
N GLU A 445 -121.15 24.45 -7.39
CA GLU A 445 -120.09 24.08 -8.34
C GLU A 445 -119.01 25.16 -8.41
N GLN A 446 -119.40 26.45 -8.42
CA GLN A 446 -118.46 27.57 -8.49
C GLN A 446 -117.53 27.67 -7.26
N GLY A 447 -118.03 27.34 -6.07
CA GLY A 447 -117.24 27.37 -4.84
C GLY A 447 -116.08 26.37 -4.85
N ASN A 448 -116.32 25.14 -5.30
CA ASN A 448 -115.31 24.09 -5.32
C ASN A 448 -114.16 24.39 -6.29
N PHE A 449 -114.45 24.96 -7.46
CA PHE A 449 -113.40 25.33 -8.42
C PHE A 449 -112.47 26.42 -7.91
N ARG A 450 -112.95 27.29 -7.01
CA ARG A 450 -112.15 28.40 -6.49
C ARG A 450 -111.10 27.94 -5.47
N GLN A 451 -111.41 26.93 -4.66
CA GLN A 451 -110.45 26.36 -3.70
C GLN A 451 -109.28 25.65 -4.39
N LEU A 452 -109.54 24.87 -5.43
CA LEU A 452 -108.50 24.18 -6.21
C LEU A 452 -107.44 25.15 -6.78
N TYR A 453 -107.87 26.34 -7.17
CA TYR A 453 -106.98 27.35 -7.74
C TYR A 453 -105.98 27.94 -6.72
N ASP A 454 -106.38 28.09 -5.46
CA ASP A 454 -105.53 28.72 -4.44
C ASP A 454 -104.43 27.77 -3.92
N ASP A 455 -104.71 26.46 -3.81
CA ASP A 455 -103.74 25.46 -3.37
C ASP A 455 -102.55 25.35 -4.34
N GLU A 456 -102.80 25.36 -5.65
CA GLU A 456 -101.75 25.28 -6.68
C GLU A 456 -100.82 26.50 -6.70
N ARG A 457 -101.31 27.65 -6.25
CA ARG A 457 -100.49 28.88 -6.19
C ARG A 457 -99.38 28.78 -5.13
N GLN A 458 -99.61 28.04 -4.05
CA GLN A 458 -98.67 27.93 -2.94
C GLN A 458 -97.45 27.08 -3.28
N THR A 459 -97.64 26.01 -4.06
CA THR A 459 -96.57 25.12 -4.54
C THR A 459 -95.51 25.87 -5.35
N LEU A 460 -95.93 26.81 -6.19
CA LEU A 460 -95.05 27.54 -7.13
C LEU A 460 -94.04 28.46 -6.42
N PHE A 461 -94.36 28.93 -5.21
CA PHE A 461 -93.47 29.79 -4.42
C PHE A 461 -92.27 29.02 -3.84
N ASN A 462 -92.46 27.75 -3.48
CA ASN A 462 -91.41 26.95 -2.84
C ASN A 462 -90.25 26.62 -3.80
N ASP A 463 -90.57 26.31 -5.06
CA ASP A 463 -89.57 25.92 -6.06
C ASP A 463 -88.57 27.04 -6.39
N GLN A 464 -89.01 28.30 -6.32
CA GLN A 464 -88.18 29.48 -6.58
C GLN A 464 -87.09 29.70 -5.53
N SER A 465 -87.33 29.31 -4.28
CA SER A 465 -86.38 29.49 -3.17
C SER A 465 -85.16 28.57 -3.31
N THR A 466 -85.38 27.34 -3.75
CA THR A 466 -84.34 26.30 -3.94
C THR A 466 -83.29 26.68 -4.99
N LEU A 467 -83.68 27.38 -6.05
CA LEU A 467 -82.78 27.76 -7.14
C LEU A 467 -81.62 28.66 -6.67
N LYS A 468 -81.90 29.57 -5.73
CA LYS A 468 -80.95 30.61 -5.28
C LYS A 468 -79.79 30.04 -4.46
N GLN A 469 -79.98 28.94 -3.74
CA GLN A 469 -78.94 28.33 -2.90
C GLN A 469 -77.81 27.68 -3.71
N HIS A 470 -78.09 27.23 -4.94
CA HIS A 470 -77.11 26.54 -5.77
C HIS A 470 -76.04 27.49 -6.36
N GLU A 471 -76.35 28.77 -6.58
CA GLU A 471 -75.43 29.74 -7.19
C GLU A 471 -74.25 30.13 -6.29
N ASP A 472 -74.48 30.29 -4.97
CA ASP A 472 -73.45 30.73 -4.01
C ASP A 472 -72.32 29.71 -3.78
N THR A 473 -72.60 28.42 -4.03
CA THR A 473 -71.63 27.34 -3.83
C THR A 473 -70.54 27.35 -4.91
N LEU A 474 -70.87 27.79 -6.12
CA LEU A 474 -70.00 27.78 -7.30
C LEU A 474 -68.86 28.80 -7.21
N ARG A 475 -69.10 29.94 -6.54
CA ARG A 475 -68.13 31.04 -6.42
C ARG A 475 -66.90 30.68 -5.57
N ARG A 476 -67.07 29.86 -4.52
CA ARG A 476 -66.00 29.50 -3.57
C ARG A 476 -64.89 28.63 -4.18
N LYS A 477 -65.21 27.73 -5.11
CA LYS A 477 -64.23 26.78 -5.66
C LYS A 477 -63.21 27.39 -6.63
N ARG A 478 -63.49 28.57 -7.22
CA ARG A 478 -62.58 29.21 -8.19
C ARG A 478 -61.34 29.86 -7.56
N GLY A 479 -61.40 30.28 -6.28
CA GLY A 479 -60.28 30.97 -5.62
C GLY A 479 -59.06 30.10 -5.31
N GLY A 480 -59.24 28.80 -5.05
CA GLY A 480 -58.14 27.89 -4.66
C GLY A 480 -57.16 27.53 -5.78
N ILE A 481 -57.52 27.73 -7.04
CA ILE A 481 -56.73 27.27 -8.20
C ILE A 481 -55.54 28.21 -8.52
N GLN A 482 -55.57 29.48 -8.08
CA GLN A 482 -54.52 30.47 -8.41
C GLN A 482 -53.25 30.37 -7.57
N GLN A 483 -53.30 29.87 -6.33
CA GLN A 483 -52.12 29.83 -5.43
C GLN A 483 -51.07 28.77 -5.80
N LEU A 484 -51.44 27.68 -6.46
CA LEU A 484 -50.53 26.54 -6.70
C LEU A 484 -49.53 26.74 -7.86
N LYS A 485 -49.65 27.80 -8.67
CA LYS A 485 -48.83 27.98 -9.89
C LYS A 485 -47.46 28.65 -9.70
N ALA A 486 -47.07 29.09 -8.50
CA ALA A 486 -45.94 30.02 -8.30
C ALA A 486 -44.56 29.43 -7.86
N ALA A 487 -44.38 28.11 -7.68
CA ALA A 487 -43.27 27.57 -6.85
C ALA A 487 -42.08 26.83 -7.55
N LYS A 488 -41.74 27.03 -8.85
CA LYS A 488 -40.90 26.07 -9.63
C LYS A 488 -39.47 26.51 -10.09
N GLN A 489 -38.77 27.50 -9.50
CA GLN A 489 -37.67 28.21 -10.21
C GLN A 489 -36.20 28.24 -9.69
N ASP A 490 -35.73 27.67 -8.56
CA ASP A 490 -34.33 27.90 -8.08
C ASP A 490 -33.47 26.68 -7.61
N ARG A 491 -32.23 26.55 -8.14
CA ARG A 491 -31.23 25.44 -7.97
C ARG A 491 -30.50 25.35 -6.62
N VAL A 492 -30.56 26.38 -5.78
CA VAL A 492 -29.84 26.41 -4.48
C VAL A 492 -30.63 25.73 -3.35
N THR A 493 -31.87 25.32 -3.65
CA THR A 493 -32.76 24.59 -2.73
C THR A 493 -32.26 23.18 -2.36
N ILE A 494 -31.28 22.63 -3.11
CA ILE A 494 -30.71 21.29 -2.86
C ILE A 494 -29.92 21.18 -1.55
N TYR A 495 -29.38 22.30 -1.05
CA TYR A 495 -28.63 22.33 0.21
C TYR A 495 -29.52 22.71 1.41
N GLY A 496 -30.83 22.81 1.18
CA GLY A 496 -31.83 23.19 2.18
C GLY A 496 -32.95 24.05 1.61
N ARG A 497 -34.17 23.82 2.10
CA ARG A 497 -35.35 24.60 1.70
C ARG A 497 -35.22 26.11 1.98
N TYR A 498 -34.40 26.48 2.97
CA TYR A 498 -34.17 27.87 3.39
C TYR A 498 -32.87 28.48 2.86
N THR A 499 -32.04 27.73 2.13
CA THR A 499 -30.71 28.20 1.69
C THR A 499 -30.80 29.48 0.84
N LEU A 500 -31.83 29.62 0.00
CA LEU A 500 -32.07 30.84 -0.78
C LEU A 500 -32.40 32.05 0.07
N ALA A 501 -33.21 31.87 1.11
CA ALA A 501 -33.55 32.95 2.04
C ALA A 501 -32.31 33.37 2.85
N ILE A 502 -31.53 32.39 3.31
CA ILE A 502 -30.29 32.62 4.07
C ILE A 502 -29.27 33.40 3.23
N LEU A 503 -29.02 33.00 1.96
CA LEU A 503 -28.09 33.71 1.10
C LEU A 503 -28.53 35.15 0.81
N LYS A 504 -29.82 35.38 0.54
CA LYS A 504 -30.37 36.73 0.37
C LYS A 504 -30.19 37.59 1.62
N GLU A 505 -30.38 37.02 2.81
CA GLU A 505 -30.17 37.75 4.06
C GLU A 505 -28.70 37.99 4.40
N ILE A 506 -27.79 37.07 4.05
CA ILE A 506 -26.34 37.30 4.15
C ILE A 506 -25.92 38.48 3.25
N ASP A 507 -26.39 38.50 1.99
CA ASP A 507 -26.09 39.58 1.05
C ASP A 507 -26.65 40.94 1.54
N ARG A 508 -27.89 40.96 2.06
CA ARG A 508 -28.51 42.16 2.64
C ARG A 508 -27.75 42.69 3.86
N ASN A 509 -27.21 41.79 4.66
CA ASN A 509 -26.46 42.12 5.88
C ASN A 509 -24.94 42.12 5.66
N ALA A 510 -24.44 42.15 4.41
CA ALA A 510 -23.01 42.07 4.10
C ALA A 510 -22.16 43.11 4.84
N HIS A 511 -22.70 44.32 5.05
CA HIS A 511 -22.07 45.42 5.77
C HIS A 511 -21.86 45.16 7.28
N ARG A 512 -22.55 44.18 7.87
CA ARG A 512 -22.44 43.82 9.30
C ARG A 512 -21.32 42.81 9.57
N PHE A 513 -20.79 42.18 8.53
CA PHE A 513 -19.71 41.21 8.63
C PHE A 513 -18.36 41.89 8.44
N LYS A 514 -17.37 41.52 9.25
CA LYS A 514 -15.97 41.92 9.03
C LYS A 514 -15.43 41.26 7.78
N GLN A 515 -15.76 39.99 7.58
CA GLN A 515 -15.56 39.27 6.31
C GLN A 515 -16.78 38.40 6.02
N ILE A 516 -17.23 38.40 4.76
CA ILE A 516 -18.46 37.72 4.34
C ILE A 516 -18.33 36.21 4.63
N PRO A 517 -19.32 35.57 5.29
CA PRO A 517 -19.34 34.13 5.51
C PRO A 517 -19.31 33.33 4.20
N ILE A 518 -18.51 32.25 4.18
CA ILE A 518 -18.37 31.37 3.00
C ILE A 518 -19.31 30.17 3.19
N GLY A 519 -20.34 30.04 2.34
CA GLY A 519 -21.21 28.87 2.35
C GLY A 519 -22.43 28.95 1.43
N PRO A 520 -23.25 27.88 1.36
CA PRO A 520 -22.99 26.57 1.97
C PRO A 520 -21.74 25.92 1.35
N VAL A 521 -20.94 25.21 2.14
CA VAL A 521 -19.66 24.60 1.72
C VAL A 521 -19.80 23.77 0.43
N GLY A 522 -20.91 23.05 0.27
CA GLY A 522 -21.21 22.25 -0.93
C GLY A 522 -21.30 23.05 -2.22
N LYS A 523 -21.61 24.36 -2.16
CA LYS A 523 -21.60 25.26 -3.33
C LYS A 523 -20.22 25.38 -3.97
N HIS A 524 -19.17 25.21 -3.17
CA HIS A 524 -17.76 25.42 -3.53
C HIS A 524 -17.04 24.13 -3.97
N ILE A 525 -17.75 23.00 -3.96
CA ILE A 525 -17.17 21.68 -4.22
C ILE A 525 -17.70 21.16 -5.56
N ARG A 526 -16.78 20.73 -6.42
CA ARG A 526 -17.07 19.98 -7.63
C ARG A 526 -16.34 18.65 -7.59
N LEU A 527 -17.06 17.58 -7.84
CA LEU A 527 -16.49 16.24 -7.91
C LEU A 527 -15.93 15.99 -9.31
N VAL A 528 -14.67 15.52 -9.37
CA VAL A 528 -13.98 15.23 -10.65
C VAL A 528 -14.56 13.99 -11.31
N ASP A 529 -14.78 12.93 -10.54
CA ASP A 529 -15.33 11.66 -11.02
C ASP A 529 -16.58 11.27 -10.24
N ARG A 530 -17.70 11.16 -10.95
CA ARG A 530 -19.03 10.87 -10.36
C ARG A 530 -19.11 9.50 -9.71
N LYS A 531 -18.24 8.55 -10.08
CA LYS A 531 -18.27 7.21 -9.46
C LYS A 531 -18.02 7.26 -7.94
N TRP A 532 -17.27 8.26 -7.48
CA TRP A 532 -16.96 8.46 -6.06
C TRP A 532 -18.00 9.30 -5.30
N ALA A 533 -19.09 9.73 -5.95
CA ALA A 533 -20.05 10.69 -5.37
C ALA A 533 -20.58 10.26 -4.01
N ILE A 534 -21.02 9.01 -3.89
CA ILE A 534 -21.56 8.46 -2.65
C ILE A 534 -20.47 8.39 -1.56
N ALA A 535 -19.27 7.92 -1.91
CA ALA A 535 -18.16 7.81 -0.97
C ALA A 535 -17.69 9.17 -0.44
N VAL A 536 -17.63 10.17 -1.32
CA VAL A 536 -17.26 11.55 -0.97
C VAL A 536 -18.36 12.23 -0.16
N GLU A 537 -19.63 12.04 -0.52
CA GLU A 537 -20.77 12.59 0.22
C GLU A 537 -20.84 12.02 1.65
N GLN A 538 -20.64 10.71 1.81
CA GLN A 538 -20.55 10.06 3.12
C GLN A 538 -19.34 10.54 3.92
N ALA A 539 -18.21 10.79 3.27
CA ALA A 539 -17.00 11.24 3.94
C ALA A 539 -17.08 12.69 4.44
N ILE A 540 -17.69 13.59 3.66
CA ILE A 540 -17.83 15.02 4.01
C ILE A 540 -19.04 15.23 4.94
N GLY A 541 -20.12 14.47 4.72
CA GLY A 541 -21.33 14.48 5.53
C GLY A 541 -22.00 15.85 5.65
N ASN A 542 -22.52 16.15 6.83
CA ASN A 542 -23.29 17.38 7.12
C ASN A 542 -22.46 18.67 6.96
N SER A 543 -21.15 18.58 6.78
CA SER A 543 -20.29 19.73 6.50
C SER A 543 -20.64 20.41 5.17
N MET A 544 -21.27 19.70 4.21
CA MET A 544 -21.73 20.26 2.93
C MET A 544 -22.74 21.40 3.09
N GLN A 545 -23.58 21.35 4.11
CA GLN A 545 -24.60 22.37 4.39
C GLN A 545 -24.07 23.49 5.30
N GLY A 546 -22.81 23.38 5.74
CA GLY A 546 -22.21 24.31 6.69
C GLY A 546 -21.77 25.64 6.09
N TYR A 547 -21.50 26.61 6.95
CA TYR A 547 -20.99 27.94 6.63
C TYR A 547 -19.72 28.23 7.43
N LEU A 548 -18.77 28.94 6.83
CA LEU A 548 -17.50 29.31 7.44
C LEU A 548 -17.48 30.81 7.74
N CYS A 549 -17.06 31.18 8.95
CA CYS A 549 -16.94 32.57 9.40
C CYS A 549 -15.49 32.90 9.79
N SER A 550 -15.06 34.13 9.54
CA SER A 550 -13.66 34.55 9.81
C SER A 550 -13.37 34.77 11.30
N CYS A 551 -14.39 35.11 12.09
CA CYS A 551 -14.28 35.39 13.52
C CYS A 551 -15.61 35.14 14.27
N ARG A 552 -15.56 35.14 15.61
CA ARG A 552 -16.76 34.92 16.46
C ARG A 552 -17.81 36.03 16.36
N ASP A 553 -17.42 37.25 16.00
CA ASP A 553 -18.39 38.33 15.76
C ASP A 553 -19.23 38.04 14.51
N ASP A 554 -18.60 37.60 13.43
CA ASP A 554 -19.27 37.21 12.19
C ASP A 554 -20.17 35.98 12.40
N GLU A 555 -19.72 35.01 13.20
CA GLU A 555 -20.52 33.85 13.60
C GLU A 555 -21.81 34.26 14.31
N ARG A 556 -21.74 35.20 15.25
CA ARG A 556 -22.92 35.69 15.97
C ARG A 556 -23.93 36.35 15.03
N VAL A 557 -23.46 37.17 14.09
CA VAL A 557 -24.32 37.81 13.07
C VAL A 557 -24.95 36.76 12.15
N LEU A 558 -24.17 35.74 11.76
CA LEU A 558 -24.69 34.66 10.91
C LEU A 558 -25.72 33.79 11.65
N LEU A 559 -25.48 33.44 12.91
CA LEU A 559 -26.43 32.67 13.73
C LEU A 559 -27.74 33.44 13.96
N GLU A 560 -27.66 34.77 14.13
CA GLU A 560 -28.85 35.64 14.19
C GLU A 560 -29.66 35.55 12.89
N ILE A 561 -29.00 35.65 11.73
CA ILE A 561 -29.64 35.52 10.41
C ILE A 561 -30.24 34.12 10.23
N LEU A 562 -29.52 33.06 10.60
CA LEU A 562 -30.01 31.68 10.52
C LEU A 562 -31.27 31.48 11.38
N SER A 563 -31.30 32.01 12.61
CA SER A 563 -32.46 31.93 13.51
C SER A 563 -33.69 32.68 13.00
N ARG A 564 -33.50 33.71 12.17
CA ARG A 564 -34.59 34.46 11.52
C ARG A 564 -35.12 33.75 10.28
N CYS A 565 -34.25 33.07 9.55
CA CYS A 565 -34.59 32.38 8.30
C CYS A 565 -35.21 30.99 8.53
N VAL A 566 -34.89 30.33 9.65
CA VAL A 566 -35.34 28.96 9.97
C VAL A 566 -36.32 28.97 11.16
N PRO A 567 -37.58 28.54 11.00
CA PRO A 567 -38.55 28.46 12.10
C PRO A 567 -38.10 27.53 13.22
N ALA A 568 -38.35 27.90 14.49
CA ALA A 568 -37.92 27.15 15.68
C ALA A 568 -38.45 25.70 15.78
N GLN A 569 -39.47 25.36 14.98
CA GLN A 569 -40.14 24.05 14.95
C GLN A 569 -39.45 23.05 13.99
N GLU A 570 -38.53 23.51 13.13
CA GLU A 570 -37.76 22.63 12.24
C GLU A 570 -36.40 22.26 12.85
N MET A 571 -36.41 21.25 13.73
CA MET A 571 -35.19 20.76 14.40
C MET A 571 -34.19 20.08 13.46
N ASP A 572 -34.65 19.60 12.29
CA ASP A 572 -33.83 18.78 11.38
C ASP A 572 -32.91 19.59 10.47
N TYR A 573 -33.11 20.90 10.32
CA TYR A 573 -32.30 21.77 9.46
C TYR A 573 -31.51 22.80 10.28
N ARG A 574 -30.32 22.38 10.74
CA ARG A 574 -29.36 23.26 11.42
C ARG A 574 -28.01 23.23 10.69
N PRO A 575 -27.76 24.16 9.75
CA PRO A 575 -26.47 24.22 9.09
C PRO A 575 -25.37 24.58 10.10
N ASN A 576 -24.29 23.80 10.10
CA ASN A 576 -23.17 24.01 11.01
C ASN A 576 -22.42 25.29 10.65
N VAL A 577 -22.12 26.13 11.65
CA VAL A 577 -21.26 27.30 11.47
C VAL A 577 -19.90 27.00 12.09
N THR A 578 -18.82 27.18 11.32
CA THR A 578 -17.45 26.97 11.80
C THR A 578 -16.64 28.25 11.68
N VAL A 579 -16.00 28.64 12.79
CA VAL A 579 -15.12 29.80 12.82
C VAL A 579 -13.70 29.38 12.49
N MET A 580 -13.15 29.92 11.40
CA MET A 580 -11.75 29.74 11.05
C MET A 580 -11.19 30.96 10.31
N LYS A 581 -9.89 31.19 10.47
CA LYS A 581 -9.21 32.24 9.71
C LYS A 581 -9.19 31.87 8.23
N TYR A 582 -9.66 32.79 7.40
CA TYR A 582 -9.67 32.61 5.95
C TYR A 582 -8.25 32.45 5.44
N GLN A 583 -8.05 31.38 4.67
CA GLN A 583 -6.76 31.00 4.14
C GLN A 583 -6.64 31.50 2.71
N SER A 584 -5.53 32.17 2.39
CA SER A 584 -5.21 32.58 1.02
C SER A 584 -4.57 31.45 0.21
N LYS A 585 -4.03 30.42 0.89
CA LYS A 585 -3.38 29.25 0.29
C LYS A 585 -3.73 27.99 1.09
N VAL A 586 -3.72 26.84 0.41
CA VAL A 586 -3.87 25.53 1.03
C VAL A 586 -2.61 25.19 1.85
N TYR A 587 -2.76 24.42 2.93
CA TYR A 587 -1.65 24.00 3.78
C TYR A 587 -0.52 23.33 2.98
N GLN A 588 0.72 23.76 3.25
CA GLN A 588 1.93 23.18 2.67
C GLN A 588 2.46 22.10 3.62
N ASN A 589 2.93 20.97 3.07
CA ASN A 589 3.43 19.77 3.80
C ASN A 589 2.35 18.86 4.41
N LEU A 590 1.28 18.57 3.65
CA LEU A 590 0.32 17.54 4.04
C LEU A 590 0.99 16.15 4.05
N ARG A 591 0.67 15.33 5.06
CA ARG A 591 1.07 13.92 5.10
C ARG A 591 0.14 13.12 4.19
N LEU A 592 0.54 12.98 2.93
CA LEU A 592 -0.22 12.25 1.93
C LEU A 592 0.11 10.76 1.97
N PRO A 593 -0.88 9.88 1.76
CA PRO A 593 -0.65 8.47 1.44
C PRO A 593 0.26 8.30 0.21
N PRO A 594 0.88 7.11 0.01
CA PRO A 594 1.65 6.80 -1.19
C PRO A 594 0.90 7.17 -2.47
N SER A 595 1.61 7.67 -3.48
CA SER A 595 1.03 8.17 -4.74
C SER A 595 0.24 7.13 -5.55
N SER A 596 0.37 5.85 -5.20
CA SER A 596 -0.44 4.76 -5.76
C SER A 596 -1.90 4.76 -5.27
N PHE A 597 -2.24 5.57 -4.26
CA PHE A 597 -3.58 5.63 -3.69
C PHE A 597 -4.31 6.93 -4.04
N THR A 598 -5.51 6.79 -4.62
CA THR A 598 -6.43 7.91 -4.84
C THR A 598 -7.01 8.39 -3.52
N THR A 599 -6.91 9.69 -3.21
CA THR A 599 -7.51 10.28 -2.00
C THR A 599 -8.73 11.12 -2.33
N ILE A 600 -9.58 11.39 -1.34
CA ILE A 600 -10.73 12.29 -1.52
C ILE A 600 -10.27 13.67 -1.98
N LEU A 601 -9.18 14.20 -1.42
CA LEU A 601 -8.61 15.49 -1.84
C LEU A 601 -8.24 15.50 -3.34
N SER A 602 -7.71 14.40 -3.86
CA SER A 602 -7.35 14.30 -5.29
C SER A 602 -8.56 14.25 -6.23
N MET A 603 -9.75 13.91 -5.71
CA MET A 603 -10.99 13.76 -6.48
C MET A 603 -11.92 14.97 -6.40
N LEU A 604 -11.51 16.02 -5.68
CA LEU A 604 -12.30 17.25 -5.50
C LEU A 604 -11.65 18.45 -6.19
N GLN A 605 -12.45 19.20 -6.95
CA GLN A 605 -12.15 20.56 -7.39
C GLN A 605 -12.87 21.54 -6.48
N ILE A 606 -12.09 22.30 -5.70
CA ILE A 606 -12.62 23.27 -4.73
C ILE A 606 -12.17 24.66 -5.16
N ASP A 607 -13.13 25.57 -5.33
CA ASP A 607 -12.89 26.93 -5.85
C ASP A 607 -12.38 27.92 -4.77
N ASN A 608 -12.44 27.55 -3.49
CA ASN A 608 -12.03 28.38 -2.36
C ASN A 608 -10.99 27.68 -1.47
N PRO A 609 -9.76 28.22 -1.32
CA PRO A 609 -8.71 27.63 -0.47
C PRO A 609 -9.11 27.46 1.00
N THR A 610 -9.96 28.34 1.53
CA THR A 610 -10.48 28.23 2.91
C THR A 610 -11.37 27.00 3.05
N VAL A 611 -12.17 26.69 2.03
CA VAL A 611 -13.01 25.47 2.01
C VAL A 611 -12.13 24.22 1.93
N THR A 612 -11.04 24.25 1.16
CA THR A 612 -10.08 23.13 1.11
C THR A 612 -9.43 22.86 2.48
N CYS A 613 -8.93 23.90 3.15
CA CYS A 613 -8.35 23.76 4.49
C CYS A 613 -9.38 23.28 5.51
N PHE A 614 -10.62 23.78 5.45
CA PHE A 614 -11.72 23.30 6.30
C PHE A 614 -11.98 21.81 6.13
N LEU A 615 -12.05 21.31 4.90
CA LEU A 615 -12.29 19.88 4.66
C LEU A 615 -11.09 19.01 5.06
N ILE A 616 -9.87 19.52 4.97
CA ILE A 616 -8.67 18.85 5.50
C ILE A 616 -8.79 18.73 7.02
N ASP A 617 -9.11 19.82 7.73
CA ASP A 617 -9.21 19.83 9.19
C ASP A 617 -10.36 18.96 9.71
N HIS A 618 -11.54 19.03 9.09
CA HIS A 618 -12.76 18.39 9.59
C HIS A 618 -13.01 16.99 9.03
N ALA A 619 -12.69 16.74 7.77
CA ALA A 619 -12.98 15.47 7.09
C ALA A 619 -11.72 14.67 6.72
N ARG A 620 -10.52 15.21 6.97
CA ARG A 620 -9.21 14.57 6.65
C ARG A 620 -9.16 14.03 5.23
N ILE A 621 -9.67 14.82 4.29
CA ILE A 621 -9.85 14.41 2.89
C ILE A 621 -8.54 14.03 2.20
N GLU A 622 -7.41 14.52 2.68
CA GLU A 622 -6.06 14.23 2.20
C GLU A 622 -5.53 12.86 2.66
N GLN A 623 -6.08 12.31 3.75
CA GLN A 623 -5.69 11.00 4.31
C GLN A 623 -6.70 9.88 4.02
N ARG A 624 -7.90 10.22 3.54
CA ARG A 624 -8.92 9.23 3.18
C ARG A 624 -8.72 8.73 1.76
N VAL A 625 -8.40 7.44 1.64
CA VAL A 625 -8.17 6.74 0.37
C VAL A 625 -9.48 6.16 -0.17
N LEU A 626 -9.69 6.31 -1.48
CA LEU A 626 -10.79 5.75 -2.25
C LEU A 626 -10.31 4.48 -2.96
N MET A 627 -11.07 3.38 -2.84
CA MET A 627 -10.75 2.11 -3.48
C MET A 627 -12.00 1.49 -4.09
N ASP A 628 -11.86 0.88 -5.28
CA ASP A 628 -13.00 0.32 -6.03
C ASP A 628 -13.51 -1.00 -5.41
N ASN A 629 -12.68 -1.72 -4.63
CA ASN A 629 -13.01 -3.02 -4.06
C ASN A 629 -12.77 -3.09 -2.55
N TYR A 630 -13.81 -3.50 -1.82
CA TYR A 630 -13.80 -3.72 -0.36
C TYR A 630 -12.73 -4.72 0.09
N GLU A 631 -12.52 -5.82 -0.65
CA GLU A 631 -11.52 -6.83 -0.28
C GLU A 631 -10.09 -6.29 -0.38
N THR A 632 -9.82 -5.47 -1.40
CA THR A 632 -8.53 -4.79 -1.57
C THR A 632 -8.30 -3.79 -0.45
N ALA A 633 -9.33 -3.01 -0.08
CA ALA A 633 -9.26 -2.08 1.04
C ALA A 633 -8.95 -2.78 2.36
N ARG A 634 -9.56 -3.95 2.62
CA ARG A 634 -9.34 -4.72 3.85
C ARG A 634 -7.95 -5.36 3.95
N ARG A 635 -7.26 -5.62 2.84
CA ARG A 635 -5.89 -6.17 2.86
C ARG A 635 -4.82 -5.11 3.13
N ILE A 636 -5.15 -3.84 2.91
CA ILE A 636 -4.23 -2.71 3.00
C ILE A 636 -4.37 -1.99 4.35
N MET A 637 -5.58 -2.00 4.94
CA MET A 637 -5.79 -1.69 6.37
C MET A 637 -5.23 -2.79 7.25
#